data_AF-A0A9X0L8X0-F1
#
_entry.id   AF-A0A9X0L8X0-F1
#
_cell.length_a   1.000
_cell.length_b   1.000
_cell.length_c   1.000
_cell.angle_alpha   90.00
_cell.angle_beta   90.00
_cell.angle_gamma   90.00
#
_symmetry.space_group_name_H-M   'P 1'
#
loop_
_entity.id
_entity.type
_entity.pdbx_description
1 polymer ?
#
loop_
_entity_poly.entity_id
_entity_poly.type
_entity_poly.pdbx_seq_one_letter_code
_entity_poly.pdbx_strand_id
1 'polypeptide(L)'
;MEDIEGRTLAPNVTQRLLRFTGVRHWVLHPAMLERWAAHPRPPYSGWPSKRVLKKIHVERSDLDGRPVYEVSPRRAEPGPLNGHLLYLHGGAYVRDLFPHIHWPAIADLANILRRTMTVPIYPLAPEHTYREVFPFLMQVYRRLLEDRDPSSIAFMGDSAGGAMALALCHAIRDADLPQPSDAVLLCPWMHIALPHPDVPAVAKIDPLLNVDHLRAAGIRYAGGDPLDMPLVSPGAGPLTGLPRLTVFTGTHDVLNPDARDFHKRAIAEGLDIGWYETQGAMHVWMFLPGRRAAEALAQIRQVLNG
;
A
#
# COMPACT_ATOMS: atom_id res chain seq x y z
N MET A 1 20.15 11.08 -18.40
CA MET A 1 21.12 10.41 -17.51
C MET A 1 21.68 11.51 -16.63
N GLU A 2 20.93 11.91 -15.61
CA GLU A 2 21.30 12.96 -14.66
C GLU A 2 21.42 12.34 -13.27
N ASP A 3 22.67 12.27 -12.83
CA ASP A 3 23.22 12.19 -11.47
C ASP A 3 22.39 11.57 -10.35
N ILE A 4 22.65 10.28 -10.14
CA ILE A 4 22.60 9.64 -8.81
C ILE A 4 23.91 9.87 -8.04
N GLU A 5 24.96 10.44 -8.66
CA GLU A 5 26.31 10.53 -8.06
C GLU A 5 26.41 11.46 -6.83
N GLY A 6 25.41 12.30 -6.56
CA GLY A 6 25.46 13.26 -5.45
C GLY A 6 24.67 12.92 -4.18
N ARG A 7 23.78 11.92 -4.19
CA ARG A 7 22.92 11.61 -3.03
C ARG A 7 23.40 10.33 -2.36
N THR A 8 23.95 10.44 -1.15
CA THR A 8 24.53 9.31 -0.41
C THR A 8 23.53 8.16 -0.26
N LEU A 9 23.71 7.13 -1.08
CA LEU A 9 23.14 5.77 -0.94
C LEU A 9 23.88 5.02 0.19
N ALA A 10 24.22 5.69 1.27
CA ALA A 10 24.94 5.07 2.38
C ALA A 10 23.93 4.62 3.44
N PRO A 11 23.82 3.32 3.75
CA PRO A 11 22.91 2.87 4.78
C PRO A 11 23.37 3.40 6.14
N ASN A 12 22.43 3.93 6.94
CA ASN A 12 22.71 4.38 8.30
C ASN A 12 22.93 3.19 9.26
N VAL A 13 23.35 3.46 10.50
CA VAL A 13 23.70 2.41 11.49
C VAL A 13 22.52 1.47 11.76
N THR A 14 21.31 2.00 11.95
CA THR A 14 20.10 1.21 12.17
C THR A 14 19.76 0.33 10.96
N GLN A 15 19.91 0.85 9.75
CA GLN A 15 19.70 0.11 8.50
C GLN A 15 20.70 -1.03 8.34
N ARG A 16 21.97 -0.78 8.65
CA ARG A 16 23.00 -1.83 8.67
C ARG A 16 22.64 -2.91 9.69
N LEU A 17 22.25 -2.53 10.91
CA LEU A 17 21.87 -3.48 11.95
C LEU A 17 20.67 -4.34 11.53
N LEU A 18 19.61 -3.73 10.99
CA LEU A 18 18.43 -4.44 10.48
C LEU A 18 18.78 -5.42 9.34
N ARG A 19 19.80 -5.12 8.54
CA ARG A 19 20.29 -6.08 7.53
C ARG A 19 20.98 -7.28 8.16
N PHE A 20 21.79 -7.05 9.19
CA PHE A 20 22.48 -8.12 9.90
C PHE A 20 21.52 -9.05 10.66
N THR A 21 20.32 -8.60 11.03
CA THR A 21 19.30 -9.49 11.64
C THR A 21 18.70 -10.49 10.65
N GLY A 22 18.88 -10.27 9.34
CA GLY A 22 18.36 -11.15 8.29
C GLY A 22 16.85 -11.08 8.10
N VAL A 23 16.13 -10.16 8.76
CA VAL A 23 14.65 -10.04 8.73
C VAL A 23 14.08 -10.11 7.30
N ARG A 24 14.73 -9.47 6.32
CA ARG A 24 14.33 -9.51 4.89
C ARG A 24 14.23 -10.93 4.29
N HIS A 25 14.94 -11.90 4.85
CA HIS A 25 14.93 -13.29 4.39
C HIS A 25 13.81 -14.12 5.02
N TRP A 26 13.28 -13.71 6.18
CA TRP A 26 12.27 -14.48 6.92
C TRP A 26 10.83 -14.11 6.58
N VAL A 27 10.58 -12.87 6.14
CA VAL A 27 9.21 -12.36 6.01
C VAL A 27 8.50 -12.87 4.75
N LEU A 28 9.25 -13.16 3.67
CA LEU A 28 8.72 -13.50 2.33
C LEU A 28 9.54 -14.60 1.63
N HIS A 29 10.07 -15.58 2.35
CA HIS A 29 10.89 -16.62 1.73
C HIS A 29 10.10 -17.44 0.70
N PRO A 30 10.59 -17.69 -0.54
CA PRO A 30 9.85 -18.39 -1.60
C PRO A 30 9.33 -19.78 -1.20
N ALA A 31 10.09 -20.52 -0.39
CA ALA A 31 9.64 -21.82 0.15
C ALA A 31 8.31 -21.74 0.95
N MET A 32 7.98 -20.57 1.52
CA MET A 32 6.69 -20.37 2.19
C MET A 32 5.54 -20.37 1.19
N LEU A 33 5.76 -19.86 -0.03
CA LEU A 33 4.76 -19.83 -1.10
C LEU A 33 4.39 -21.25 -1.52
N GLU A 34 5.37 -22.13 -1.70
CA GLU A 34 5.10 -23.56 -2.00
C GLU A 34 4.30 -24.23 -0.88
N ARG A 35 4.69 -23.96 0.38
CA ARG A 35 3.98 -24.50 1.54
C ARG A 35 2.53 -24.04 1.60
N TRP A 36 2.25 -22.76 1.33
CA TRP A 36 0.89 -22.21 1.35
C TRP A 36 0.06 -22.64 0.13
N ALA A 37 0.69 -22.87 -1.03
CA ALA A 37 0.02 -23.47 -2.16
C ALA A 37 -0.47 -24.90 -1.84
N ALA A 38 0.36 -25.68 -1.13
CA ALA A 38 -0.01 -27.02 -0.66
C ALA A 38 -0.98 -27.01 0.54
N HIS A 39 -0.93 -25.97 1.38
CA HIS A 39 -1.75 -25.83 2.58
C HIS A 39 -2.34 -24.41 2.66
N PRO A 40 -3.45 -24.15 1.95
CA PRO A 40 -4.07 -22.84 1.88
C PRO A 40 -4.38 -22.28 3.27
N ARG A 41 -4.06 -21.00 3.47
CA ARG A 41 -4.32 -20.31 4.74
C ARG A 41 -5.73 -19.72 4.75
N PRO A 42 -6.41 -19.71 5.91
CA PRO A 42 -7.62 -18.91 6.05
C PRO A 42 -7.26 -17.40 6.03
N PRO A 43 -8.21 -16.52 5.66
CA PRO A 43 -8.00 -15.08 5.77
C PRO A 43 -7.79 -14.68 7.24
N TYR A 44 -7.01 -13.62 7.46
CA TYR A 44 -6.89 -13.00 8.77
C TYR A 44 -8.28 -12.63 9.31
N SER A 45 -8.54 -13.07 10.53
CA SER A 45 -9.81 -12.87 11.23
C SER A 45 -9.60 -12.33 12.64
N GLY A 46 -8.39 -11.85 12.95
CA GLY A 46 -8.02 -11.35 14.26
C GLY A 46 -8.59 -9.97 14.58
N TRP A 47 -8.36 -9.51 15.80
CA TRP A 47 -8.79 -8.19 16.27
C TRP A 47 -7.58 -7.32 16.63
N PRO A 48 -7.70 -5.98 16.56
CA PRO A 48 -6.69 -5.08 17.09
C PRO A 48 -6.44 -5.33 18.59
N SER A 49 -5.23 -5.04 19.05
CA SER A 49 -4.91 -5.15 20.49
C SER A 49 -5.76 -4.20 21.34
N LYS A 50 -5.94 -4.52 22.63
CA LYS A 50 -6.64 -3.64 23.60
C LYS A 50 -6.06 -2.21 23.63
N ARG A 51 -4.76 -2.03 23.38
CA ARG A 51 -4.13 -0.70 23.31
C ARG A 51 -4.59 0.08 22.08
N VAL A 52 -4.76 -0.59 20.95
CA VAL A 52 -5.27 0.00 19.71
C VAL A 52 -6.77 0.33 19.85
N LEU A 53 -7.56 -0.56 20.44
CA LEU A 53 -9.00 -0.34 20.68
C LEU A 53 -9.31 0.84 21.63
N LYS A 54 -8.32 1.33 22.39
CA LYS A 54 -8.44 2.59 23.15
C LYS A 54 -8.33 3.85 22.29
N LYS A 55 -7.88 3.72 21.03
CA LYS A 55 -7.71 4.81 20.06
C LYS A 55 -8.78 4.81 18.97
N ILE A 56 -9.38 3.66 18.67
CA ILE A 56 -10.36 3.49 17.60
C ILE A 56 -11.49 2.56 18.02
N HIS A 57 -12.66 2.75 17.42
CA HIS A 57 -13.71 1.75 17.38
C HIS A 57 -13.51 0.88 16.15
N VAL A 58 -13.78 -0.42 16.27
CA VAL A 58 -13.68 -1.37 15.16
C VAL A 58 -14.92 -2.26 15.19
N GLU A 59 -15.63 -2.28 14.07
CA GLU A 59 -16.67 -3.26 13.79
C GLU A 59 -16.17 -4.20 12.68
N ARG A 60 -16.71 -5.41 12.63
CA ARG A 60 -16.40 -6.37 11.60
C ARG A 60 -17.69 -6.83 10.96
N SER A 61 -17.71 -6.82 9.64
CA SER A 61 -18.62 -7.61 8.82
C SER A 61 -17.82 -8.62 7.99
N ASP A 62 -18.52 -9.43 7.21
CA ASP A 62 -17.91 -10.37 6.28
C ASP A 62 -18.53 -10.17 4.88
N LEU A 63 -17.67 -10.21 3.86
CA LEU A 63 -18.04 -10.18 2.44
C LEU A 63 -17.39 -11.38 1.77
N ASP A 64 -18.17 -12.25 1.15
CA ASP A 64 -17.70 -13.50 0.50
C ASP A 64 -16.79 -14.34 1.41
N GLY A 65 -17.15 -14.45 2.69
CA GLY A 65 -16.39 -15.20 3.70
C GLY A 65 -15.07 -14.55 4.13
N ARG A 66 -14.85 -13.29 3.77
CA ARG A 66 -13.65 -12.51 4.13
C ARG A 66 -14.00 -11.34 5.04
N PRO A 67 -13.24 -11.11 6.12
CA PRO A 67 -13.50 -10.00 7.02
C PRO A 67 -13.35 -8.64 6.35
N VAL A 68 -14.28 -7.74 6.66
CA VAL A 68 -14.21 -6.31 6.31
C VAL A 68 -14.40 -5.53 7.60
N TYR A 69 -13.37 -4.78 7.99
CA TYR A 69 -13.39 -4.01 9.23
C TYR A 69 -13.77 -2.56 8.97
N GLU A 70 -14.77 -2.07 9.70
CA GLU A 70 -15.12 -0.66 9.76
C GLU A 70 -14.47 -0.02 10.98
N VAL A 71 -13.75 1.07 10.76
CA VAL A 71 -12.94 1.73 11.78
C VAL A 71 -13.41 3.17 11.94
N SER A 72 -13.61 3.60 13.19
CA SER A 72 -13.93 4.99 13.53
C SER A 72 -12.96 5.54 14.57
N PRO A 73 -12.50 6.80 14.44
CA PRO A 73 -11.59 7.40 15.41
C PRO A 73 -12.28 7.64 16.76
N ARG A 74 -11.57 7.38 17.88
CA ARG A 74 -12.04 7.72 19.25
C ARG A 74 -11.31 8.90 19.86
N ARG A 75 -10.16 9.29 19.30
CA ARG A 75 -9.25 10.32 19.81
C ARG A 75 -9.00 11.43 18.80
N ALA A 76 -9.76 11.47 17.73
CA ALA A 76 -9.81 12.63 16.86
C ALA A 76 -10.24 13.86 17.67
N GLU A 77 -9.77 15.03 17.26
CA GLU A 77 -10.28 16.29 17.80
C GLU A 77 -11.83 16.36 17.63
N PRO A 78 -12.55 17.09 18.49
CA PRO A 78 -14.01 17.24 18.34
C PRO A 78 -14.40 17.90 17.00
N GLY A 79 -15.58 17.61 16.47
CA GLY A 79 -16.12 18.17 15.22
C GLY A 79 -16.55 17.10 14.20
N PRO A 80 -17.03 17.50 13.01
CA PRO A 80 -17.38 16.56 11.95
C PRO A 80 -16.17 15.72 11.50
N LEU A 81 -16.44 14.54 10.96
CA LEU A 81 -15.41 13.72 10.31
C LEU A 81 -15.16 14.24 8.89
N ASN A 82 -13.96 14.01 8.37
CA ASN A 82 -13.51 14.52 7.08
C ASN A 82 -13.78 13.54 5.92
N GLY A 83 -14.66 12.56 6.12
CA GLY A 83 -15.02 11.55 5.12
C GLY A 83 -14.55 10.14 5.49
N HIS A 84 -14.29 9.34 4.46
CA HIS A 84 -14.00 7.92 4.54
C HIS A 84 -12.70 7.56 3.82
N LEU A 85 -12.03 6.49 4.26
CA LEU A 85 -10.79 5.99 3.69
C LEU A 85 -10.88 4.47 3.48
N LEU A 86 -10.84 4.01 2.22
CA LEU A 86 -10.62 2.60 1.93
C LEU A 86 -9.12 2.32 2.05
N TYR A 87 -8.71 1.54 3.05
CA TYR A 87 -7.30 1.24 3.32
C TYR A 87 -6.93 -0.18 2.92
N LEU A 88 -5.95 -0.32 2.03
CA LEU A 88 -5.43 -1.59 1.54
C LEU A 88 -4.03 -1.83 2.11
N HIS A 89 -3.87 -2.88 2.91
CA HIS A 89 -2.62 -3.13 3.63
C HIS A 89 -1.49 -3.63 2.72
N GLY A 90 -0.23 -3.47 3.16
CA GLY A 90 0.92 -4.08 2.52
C GLY A 90 1.06 -5.56 2.86
N GLY A 91 1.98 -6.23 2.16
CA GLY A 91 2.21 -7.67 2.34
C GLY A 91 2.69 -8.43 1.10
N ALA A 92 3.16 -7.72 0.08
CA ALA A 92 3.62 -8.31 -1.19
C ALA A 92 2.58 -9.24 -1.84
N TYR A 93 1.28 -8.95 -1.67
CA TYR A 93 0.13 -9.74 -2.15
C TYR A 93 -0.01 -11.16 -1.57
N VAL A 94 0.94 -11.59 -0.74
CA VAL A 94 1.00 -12.97 -0.21
C VAL A 94 0.94 -13.01 1.32
N ARG A 95 1.13 -11.89 1.99
CA ARG A 95 1.04 -11.76 3.44
C ARG A 95 -0.23 -11.01 3.80
N ASP A 96 -0.88 -11.55 4.80
CA ASP A 96 -2.02 -10.89 5.41
C ASP A 96 -1.59 -9.67 6.23
N LEU A 97 -2.58 -8.89 6.66
CA LEU A 97 -2.41 -7.74 7.52
C LEU A 97 -1.50 -8.11 8.70
N PHE A 98 -0.39 -7.39 8.86
CA PHE A 98 0.50 -7.52 10.02
C PHE A 98 -0.10 -6.77 11.22
N PRO A 99 -0.72 -7.46 12.21
CA PRO A 99 -1.54 -6.81 13.22
C PRO A 99 -0.77 -5.88 14.15
N HIS A 100 0.54 -6.08 14.29
CA HIS A 100 1.40 -5.26 15.13
C HIS A 100 1.95 -4.01 14.42
N ILE A 101 1.77 -3.91 13.10
CA ILE A 101 2.21 -2.78 12.28
C ILE A 101 0.99 -2.01 11.77
N HIS A 102 0.08 -2.69 11.08
CA HIS A 102 -1.05 -2.04 10.42
C HIS A 102 -2.10 -1.53 11.39
N TRP A 103 -2.49 -2.29 12.43
CA TRP A 103 -3.52 -1.79 13.35
C TRP A 103 -3.11 -0.51 14.10
N PRO A 104 -1.87 -0.38 14.62
CA PRO A 104 -1.38 0.91 15.12
C PRO A 104 -1.42 2.02 14.06
N ALA A 105 -0.97 1.75 12.83
CA ALA A 105 -0.96 2.73 11.74
C ALA A 105 -2.37 3.18 11.35
N ILE A 106 -3.30 2.24 11.13
CA ILE A 106 -4.73 2.49 10.88
C ILE A 106 -5.33 3.35 11.99
N ALA A 107 -5.00 3.05 13.25
CA ALA A 107 -5.50 3.84 14.36
C ALA A 107 -4.95 5.28 14.36
N ASP A 108 -3.67 5.46 14.09
CA ASP A 108 -3.07 6.79 14.04
C ASP A 108 -3.60 7.58 12.83
N LEU A 109 -3.74 6.95 11.66
CA LEU A 109 -4.35 7.54 10.46
C LEU A 109 -5.80 7.94 10.68
N ALA A 110 -6.66 7.06 11.20
CA ALA A 110 -8.07 7.37 11.46
C ALA A 110 -8.22 8.61 12.34
N ASN A 111 -7.38 8.74 13.38
CA ASN A 111 -7.44 9.86 14.31
C ASN A 111 -6.85 11.15 13.74
N ILE A 112 -5.69 11.09 13.09
CA ILE A 112 -5.01 12.27 12.52
C ILE A 112 -5.79 12.83 11.34
N LEU A 113 -6.35 11.95 10.51
CA LEU A 113 -7.15 12.34 9.35
C LEU A 113 -8.60 12.65 9.72
N ARG A 114 -9.06 12.23 10.91
CA ARG A 114 -10.45 12.34 11.34
C ARG A 114 -11.41 11.70 10.34
N ARG A 115 -11.05 10.53 9.81
CA ARG A 115 -11.83 9.79 8.81
C ARG A 115 -12.24 8.44 9.36
N THR A 116 -13.42 7.96 8.95
CA THR A 116 -13.76 6.53 9.07
C THR A 116 -12.94 5.73 8.06
N MET A 117 -12.73 4.43 8.30
CA MET A 117 -11.96 3.60 7.37
C MET A 117 -12.59 2.22 7.19
N THR A 118 -12.63 1.75 5.95
CA THR A 118 -12.87 0.35 5.62
C THR A 118 -11.53 -0.33 5.38
N VAL A 119 -11.30 -1.45 6.06
CA VAL A 119 -10.08 -2.27 5.94
C VAL A 119 -10.49 -3.69 5.55
N PRO A 120 -10.54 -4.00 4.24
CA PRO A 120 -10.94 -5.32 3.78
C PRO A 120 -9.77 -6.31 3.79
N ILE A 121 -10.01 -7.55 4.24
CA ILE A 121 -9.04 -8.64 4.17
C ILE A 121 -9.17 -9.35 2.82
N TYR A 122 -8.56 -8.74 1.81
CA TYR A 122 -8.67 -9.14 0.41
C TYR A 122 -7.96 -10.49 0.11
N PRO A 123 -8.31 -11.16 -1.00
CA PRO A 123 -7.65 -12.40 -1.43
C PRO A 123 -6.14 -12.28 -1.59
N LEU A 124 -5.41 -13.35 -1.23
CA LEU A 124 -3.94 -13.35 -1.26
C LEU A 124 -3.43 -14.53 -2.07
N ALA A 125 -2.28 -14.32 -2.68
CA ALA A 125 -1.49 -15.39 -3.25
C ALA A 125 -0.78 -16.21 -2.16
N PRO A 126 -0.48 -17.49 -2.40
CA PRO A 126 -0.75 -18.24 -3.64
C PRO A 126 -2.17 -18.82 -3.76
N GLU A 127 -3.02 -18.68 -2.73
CA GLU A 127 -4.37 -19.25 -2.71
C GLU A 127 -5.28 -18.62 -3.77
N HIS A 128 -5.03 -17.35 -4.07
CA HIS A 128 -5.75 -16.54 -5.03
C HIS A 128 -4.80 -15.67 -5.85
N THR A 129 -5.28 -15.16 -6.97
CA THR A 129 -4.53 -14.28 -7.86
C THR A 129 -5.19 -12.90 -7.91
N TYR A 130 -4.63 -12.00 -8.70
CA TYR A 130 -5.26 -10.70 -8.97
C TYR A 130 -6.72 -10.85 -9.49
N ARG A 131 -7.03 -11.97 -10.16
CA ARG A 131 -8.36 -12.26 -10.73
C ARG A 131 -9.45 -12.41 -9.68
N GLU A 132 -9.12 -12.87 -8.47
CA GLU A 132 -10.07 -12.92 -7.36
C GLU A 132 -10.04 -11.63 -6.52
N VAL A 133 -8.89 -10.95 -6.47
CA VAL A 133 -8.73 -9.71 -5.69
C VAL A 133 -9.62 -8.58 -6.22
N PHE A 134 -9.58 -8.28 -7.51
CA PHE A 134 -10.30 -7.11 -8.02
C PHE A 134 -11.83 -7.27 -8.00
N PRO A 135 -12.43 -8.42 -8.34
CA PRO A 135 -13.86 -8.61 -8.13
C PRO A 135 -14.28 -8.39 -6.67
N PHE A 136 -13.50 -8.88 -5.71
CA PHE A 136 -13.75 -8.64 -4.29
C PHE A 136 -13.65 -7.16 -3.91
N LEU A 137 -12.58 -6.46 -4.33
CA LEU A 137 -12.42 -5.03 -4.02
C LEU A 137 -13.47 -4.15 -4.71
N MET A 138 -13.89 -4.50 -5.92
CA MET A 138 -14.98 -3.82 -6.62
C MET A 138 -16.31 -4.00 -5.87
N GLN A 139 -16.56 -5.16 -5.26
CA GLN A 139 -17.72 -5.33 -4.38
C GLN A 139 -17.62 -4.50 -3.10
N VAL A 140 -16.44 -4.43 -2.47
CA VAL A 140 -16.21 -3.54 -1.32
C VAL A 140 -16.50 -2.09 -1.71
N TYR A 141 -15.97 -1.61 -2.84
CA TYR A 141 -16.18 -0.24 -3.26
C TYR A 141 -17.64 0.06 -3.61
N ARG A 142 -18.32 -0.84 -4.34
CA ARG A 142 -19.76 -0.68 -4.62
C ARG A 142 -20.59 -0.57 -3.34
N ARG A 143 -20.28 -1.35 -2.30
CA ARG A 143 -20.95 -1.22 -1.00
C ARG A 143 -20.72 0.14 -0.36
N LEU A 144 -19.51 0.70 -0.46
CA LEU A 144 -19.25 2.06 0.03
C LEU A 144 -20.06 3.11 -0.73
N LEU A 145 -20.30 2.90 -2.03
CA LEU A 145 -21.12 3.81 -2.84
C LEU A 145 -22.62 3.75 -2.53
N GLU A 146 -23.09 2.74 -1.78
CA GLU A 146 -24.50 2.64 -1.38
C GLU A 146 -24.90 3.73 -0.39
N ASP A 147 -23.98 4.17 0.47
CA ASP A 147 -24.25 5.11 1.57
C ASP A 147 -23.28 6.29 1.66
N ARG A 148 -22.29 6.40 0.76
CA ARG A 148 -21.31 7.49 0.74
C ARG A 148 -21.15 8.08 -0.64
N ASP A 149 -20.99 9.40 -0.67
CA ASP A 149 -20.63 10.12 -1.88
C ASP A 149 -19.19 9.74 -2.30
N PRO A 150 -18.93 9.41 -3.58
CA PRO A 150 -17.58 9.12 -4.08
C PRO A 150 -16.54 10.18 -3.71
N SER A 151 -16.92 11.47 -3.73
CA SER A 151 -16.02 12.59 -3.38
C SER A 151 -15.63 12.60 -1.89
N SER A 152 -16.38 11.91 -1.03
CA SER A 152 -16.07 11.77 0.38
C SER A 152 -15.14 10.58 0.70
N ILE A 153 -14.90 9.71 -0.29
CA ILE A 153 -14.07 8.51 -0.17
C ILE A 153 -12.70 8.78 -0.77
N ALA A 154 -11.65 8.59 0.03
CA ALA A 154 -10.28 8.48 -0.49
C ALA A 154 -9.81 7.03 -0.40
N PHE A 155 -8.85 6.66 -1.22
CA PHE A 155 -8.12 5.39 -1.11
C PHE A 155 -6.75 5.63 -0.48
N MET A 156 -6.27 4.66 0.27
CA MET A 156 -4.88 4.63 0.73
C MET A 156 -4.39 3.21 0.83
N GLY A 157 -3.11 3.00 0.57
CA GLY A 157 -2.50 1.71 0.86
C GLY A 157 -1.00 1.80 0.91
N ASP A 158 -0.38 0.81 1.54
CA ASP A 158 1.07 0.70 1.67
C ASP A 158 1.64 -0.45 0.85
N SER A 159 2.82 -0.26 0.26
CA SER A 159 3.54 -1.31 -0.47
C SER A 159 2.69 -1.91 -1.61
N ALA A 160 2.47 -3.21 -1.58
CA ALA A 160 1.53 -3.92 -2.44
C ALA A 160 0.09 -3.37 -2.37
N GLY A 161 -0.39 -2.96 -1.19
CA GLY A 161 -1.70 -2.32 -1.01
C GLY A 161 -1.76 -0.92 -1.63
N GLY A 162 -0.65 -0.19 -1.63
CA GLY A 162 -0.55 1.10 -2.33
C GLY A 162 -0.66 0.92 -3.85
N ALA A 163 0.05 -0.04 -4.42
CA ALA A 163 -0.14 -0.41 -5.82
C ALA A 163 -1.57 -0.92 -6.08
N MET A 164 -2.13 -1.75 -5.20
CA MET A 164 -3.49 -2.25 -5.31
C MET A 164 -4.55 -1.14 -5.31
N ALA A 165 -4.33 -0.05 -4.55
CA ALA A 165 -5.22 1.11 -4.56
C ALA A 165 -5.23 1.80 -5.93
N LEU A 166 -4.06 1.94 -6.58
CA LEU A 166 -3.97 2.45 -7.95
C LEU A 166 -4.61 1.50 -8.96
N ALA A 167 -4.37 0.19 -8.82
CA ALA A 167 -4.99 -0.82 -9.66
C ALA A 167 -6.53 -0.84 -9.53
N LEU A 168 -7.05 -0.60 -8.33
CA LEU A 168 -8.49 -0.45 -8.11
C LEU A 168 -9.04 0.79 -8.81
N CYS A 169 -8.31 1.91 -8.86
CA CYS A 169 -8.70 3.08 -9.65
C CYS A 169 -8.80 2.76 -11.15
N HIS A 170 -7.89 1.94 -11.69
CA HIS A 170 -7.99 1.43 -13.08
C HIS A 170 -9.27 0.59 -13.25
N ALA A 171 -9.51 -0.37 -12.35
CA ALA A 171 -10.69 -1.23 -12.42
C ALA A 171 -12.02 -0.46 -12.32
N ILE A 172 -12.05 0.59 -11.49
CA ILE A 172 -13.21 1.50 -11.33
C ILE A 172 -13.47 2.28 -12.61
N ARG A 173 -12.41 2.86 -13.21
CA ARG A 173 -12.52 3.56 -14.49
C ARG A 173 -13.06 2.63 -15.57
N ASP A 174 -12.48 1.45 -15.71
CA ASP A 174 -12.84 0.49 -16.76
C ASP A 174 -14.25 -0.09 -16.57
N ALA A 175 -14.83 0.07 -15.39
CA ALA A 175 -16.20 -0.31 -15.06
C ALA A 175 -17.19 0.88 -15.06
N ASP A 176 -16.76 2.06 -15.54
CA ASP A 176 -17.54 3.31 -15.57
C ASP A 176 -18.16 3.68 -14.20
N LEU A 177 -17.44 3.37 -13.11
CA LEU A 177 -17.82 3.78 -11.76
C LEU A 177 -17.19 5.13 -11.40
N PRO A 178 -17.82 5.93 -10.53
CA PRO A 178 -17.23 7.19 -10.08
C PRO A 178 -15.92 6.91 -9.33
N GLN A 179 -14.90 7.73 -9.56
CA GLN A 179 -13.62 7.64 -8.85
C GLN A 179 -13.75 8.15 -7.40
N PRO A 180 -12.88 7.70 -6.47
CA PRO A 180 -12.71 8.35 -5.18
C PRO A 180 -12.15 9.77 -5.37
N SER A 181 -12.21 10.62 -4.34
CA SER A 181 -11.60 11.96 -4.40
C SER A 181 -10.09 11.91 -4.62
N ASP A 182 -9.41 11.02 -3.90
CA ASP A 182 -7.95 10.90 -3.91
C ASP A 182 -7.51 9.44 -3.74
N ALA A 183 -6.32 9.12 -4.25
CA ALA A 183 -5.61 7.89 -3.88
C ALA A 183 -4.19 8.19 -3.37
N VAL A 184 -3.95 7.91 -2.08
CA VAL A 184 -2.67 8.12 -1.41
C VAL A 184 -1.87 6.82 -1.33
N LEU A 185 -0.76 6.77 -2.05
CA LEU A 185 0.05 5.56 -2.28
C LEU A 185 1.33 5.62 -1.44
N LEU A 186 1.44 4.76 -0.42
CA LEU A 186 2.59 4.75 0.50
C LEU A 186 3.60 3.68 0.08
N CYS A 187 4.78 4.10 -0.39
CA CYS A 187 5.83 3.23 -0.93
C CYS A 187 5.30 2.18 -1.94
N PRO A 188 4.54 2.59 -2.97
CA PRO A 188 3.80 1.65 -3.81
C PRO A 188 4.71 0.77 -4.66
N TRP A 189 4.38 -0.52 -4.76
CA TRP A 189 5.06 -1.46 -5.66
C TRP A 189 4.53 -1.31 -7.09
N MET A 190 5.00 -0.27 -7.80
CA MET A 190 4.43 0.14 -9.09
C MET A 190 4.51 -0.93 -10.19
N HIS A 191 5.59 -1.71 -10.21
CA HIS A 191 5.78 -2.77 -11.19
C HIS A 191 6.27 -4.05 -10.51
N ILE A 192 5.49 -5.12 -10.65
CA ILE A 192 5.69 -6.39 -9.93
C ILE A 192 6.99 -7.11 -10.32
N ALA A 193 7.54 -6.84 -11.51
CA ALA A 193 8.78 -7.43 -12.00
C ALA A 193 10.03 -6.69 -11.48
N LEU A 194 9.88 -5.46 -10.97
CA LEU A 194 10.98 -4.56 -10.61
C LEU A 194 12.00 -4.44 -11.77
N PRO A 195 11.58 -3.95 -12.96
CA PRO A 195 12.43 -3.94 -14.14
C PRO A 195 13.48 -2.83 -14.14
N HIS A 196 13.31 -1.80 -13.31
CA HIS A 196 14.16 -0.61 -13.37
C HIS A 196 15.66 -0.92 -13.12
N PRO A 197 16.58 -0.38 -13.94
CA PRO A 197 18.01 -0.74 -13.88
C PRO A 197 18.71 -0.38 -12.57
N ASP A 198 18.21 0.61 -11.82
CA ASP A 198 18.75 0.98 -10.49
C ASP A 198 18.32 0.08 -9.33
N VAL A 199 17.34 -0.83 -9.53
CA VAL A 199 16.87 -1.74 -8.47
C VAL A 199 18.02 -2.52 -7.82
N PRO A 200 18.99 -3.11 -8.55
CA PRO A 200 20.13 -3.80 -7.94
C PRO A 200 21.00 -2.89 -7.06
N ALA A 201 21.14 -1.61 -7.39
CA ALA A 201 21.90 -0.66 -6.58
C ALA A 201 21.17 -0.34 -5.27
N VAL A 202 19.87 -0.06 -5.34
CA VAL A 202 19.04 0.20 -4.15
C VAL A 202 18.87 -1.06 -3.30
N ALA A 203 18.83 -2.24 -3.91
CA ALA A 203 18.79 -3.53 -3.21
C ALA A 203 20.05 -3.78 -2.36
N LYS A 204 21.16 -3.04 -2.58
CA LYS A 204 22.35 -3.07 -1.70
C LYS A 204 22.19 -2.22 -0.45
N ILE A 205 21.13 -1.43 -0.31
CA ILE A 205 20.93 -0.55 0.85
C ILE A 205 19.59 -0.76 1.54
N ASP A 206 18.59 -1.29 0.83
CA ASP A 206 17.29 -1.62 1.39
C ASP A 206 17.45 -2.68 2.51
N PRO A 207 17.00 -2.37 3.74
CA PRO A 207 17.14 -3.26 4.87
C PRO A 207 15.98 -4.26 5.04
N LEU A 208 14.85 -4.05 4.37
CA LEU A 208 13.61 -4.78 4.61
C LEU A 208 13.23 -5.69 3.44
N LEU A 209 13.40 -5.21 2.21
CA LEU A 209 12.91 -5.91 1.03
C LEU A 209 14.03 -6.73 0.37
N ASN A 210 13.61 -7.89 -0.15
CA ASN A 210 14.45 -8.77 -0.95
C ASN A 210 13.81 -8.89 -2.34
N VAL A 211 14.56 -8.50 -3.38
CA VAL A 211 14.06 -8.42 -4.77
C VAL A 211 13.62 -9.78 -5.30
N ASP A 212 14.37 -10.84 -5.01
CA ASP A 212 14.04 -12.20 -5.49
C ASP A 212 12.77 -12.72 -4.83
N HIS A 213 12.60 -12.44 -3.54
CA HIS A 213 11.41 -12.80 -2.78
C HIS A 213 10.17 -12.03 -3.27
N LEU A 214 10.32 -10.74 -3.56
CA LEU A 214 9.27 -9.93 -4.17
C LEU A 214 8.89 -10.47 -5.54
N ARG A 215 9.85 -10.71 -6.44
CA ARG A 215 9.56 -11.29 -7.77
C ARG A 215 8.83 -12.62 -7.67
N ALA A 216 9.23 -13.51 -6.75
CA ALA A 216 8.53 -14.77 -6.51
C ALA A 216 7.06 -14.55 -6.07
N ALA A 217 6.82 -13.64 -5.13
CA ALA A 217 5.47 -13.28 -4.70
C ALA A 217 4.64 -12.67 -5.85
N GLY A 218 5.28 -11.84 -6.66
CA GLY A 218 4.68 -11.19 -7.83
C GLY A 218 4.20 -12.17 -8.89
N ILE A 219 5.06 -13.13 -9.23
CA ILE A 219 4.72 -14.22 -10.16
C ILE A 219 3.52 -15.01 -9.65
N ARG A 220 3.45 -15.29 -8.35
CA ARG A 220 2.29 -15.99 -7.75
C ARG A 220 1.01 -15.15 -7.83
N TYR A 221 1.10 -13.85 -7.56
CA TYR A 221 -0.04 -12.93 -7.64
C TYR A 221 -0.57 -12.78 -9.08
N ALA A 222 0.33 -12.70 -10.07
CA ALA A 222 -0.03 -12.61 -11.49
C ALA A 222 -0.71 -13.89 -12.01
N GLY A 223 -0.49 -15.04 -11.38
CA GLY A 223 -1.23 -16.26 -11.71
C GLY A 223 -1.01 -16.76 -13.14
N GLY A 224 0.20 -16.58 -13.67
CA GLY A 224 0.60 -17.02 -15.01
C GLY A 224 0.44 -15.97 -16.13
N ASP A 225 -0.20 -14.84 -15.84
CA ASP A 225 -0.41 -13.79 -16.84
C ASP A 225 0.78 -12.80 -16.94
N PRO A 226 0.83 -11.94 -17.98
CA PRO A 226 1.89 -10.95 -18.13
C PRO A 226 2.05 -10.04 -16.91
N LEU A 227 3.31 -9.79 -16.54
CA LEU A 227 3.65 -9.07 -15.30
C LEU A 227 3.47 -7.56 -15.42
N ASP A 228 3.22 -7.01 -16.60
CA ASP A 228 3.10 -5.59 -16.91
C ASP A 228 1.64 -5.11 -17.09
N MET A 229 0.66 -6.01 -16.89
CA MET A 229 -0.75 -5.64 -16.98
C MET A 229 -1.17 -4.63 -15.90
N PRO A 230 -2.10 -3.69 -16.17
CA PRO A 230 -2.48 -2.63 -15.22
C PRO A 230 -2.99 -3.10 -13.85
N LEU A 231 -3.63 -4.27 -13.78
CA LEU A 231 -4.12 -4.82 -12.51
C LEU A 231 -3.02 -5.51 -11.69
N VAL A 232 -1.89 -5.85 -12.31
CA VAL A 232 -0.74 -6.52 -11.67
C VAL A 232 0.40 -5.54 -11.41
N SER A 233 0.69 -4.68 -12.39
CA SER A 233 1.69 -3.60 -12.35
C SER A 233 1.01 -2.27 -12.71
N PRO A 234 0.30 -1.65 -11.77
CA PRO A 234 -0.54 -0.48 -12.05
C PRO A 234 0.24 0.76 -12.47
N GLY A 235 1.55 0.80 -12.19
CA GLY A 235 2.45 1.83 -12.68
C GLY A 235 2.73 1.74 -14.19
N ALA A 236 2.35 0.65 -14.87
CA ALA A 236 2.43 0.53 -16.32
C ALA A 236 1.10 0.92 -17.02
N GLY A 237 -0.02 0.95 -16.29
CA GLY A 237 -1.34 1.19 -16.85
C GLY A 237 -1.63 2.63 -17.31
N PRO A 238 -2.73 2.84 -18.04
CA PRO A 238 -3.10 4.15 -18.60
C PRO A 238 -3.59 5.14 -17.54
N LEU A 239 -3.17 6.41 -17.63
CA LEU A 239 -3.41 7.40 -16.57
C LEU A 239 -4.68 8.23 -16.73
N THR A 240 -5.26 8.27 -17.93
CA THR A 240 -6.50 8.99 -18.19
C THR A 240 -7.66 8.43 -17.36
N GLY A 241 -8.48 9.32 -16.79
CA GLY A 241 -9.66 8.95 -16.00
C GLY A 241 -9.36 8.46 -14.58
N LEU A 242 -8.12 8.58 -14.11
CA LEU A 242 -7.74 8.33 -12.72
C LEU A 242 -8.00 9.55 -11.83
N PRO A 243 -8.22 9.36 -10.51
CA PRO A 243 -8.35 10.46 -9.56
C PRO A 243 -6.99 11.12 -9.33
N ARG A 244 -6.97 12.18 -8.53
CA ARG A 244 -5.72 12.74 -8.01
C ARG A 244 -4.95 11.65 -7.25
N LEU A 245 -3.68 11.49 -7.61
CA LEU A 245 -2.78 10.54 -6.93
C LEU A 245 -1.81 11.30 -6.04
N THR A 246 -1.43 10.72 -4.90
CA THR A 246 -0.30 11.23 -4.13
C THR A 246 0.61 10.10 -3.72
N VAL A 247 1.89 10.18 -4.08
CA VAL A 247 2.87 9.13 -3.80
C VAL A 247 3.85 9.58 -2.70
N PHE A 248 3.98 8.75 -1.68
CA PHE A 248 5.04 8.85 -0.68
C PHE A 248 6.08 7.75 -0.94
N THR A 249 7.36 8.11 -1.04
CA THR A 249 8.42 7.12 -1.30
C THR A 249 9.73 7.46 -0.60
N GLY A 250 10.55 6.47 -0.28
CA GLY A 250 11.84 6.63 0.40
C GLY A 250 12.99 6.18 -0.48
N THR A 251 14.13 6.87 -0.46
CA THR A 251 15.24 6.52 -1.38
C THR A 251 16.01 5.25 -1.00
N HIS A 252 15.78 4.69 0.19
CA HIS A 252 16.36 3.41 0.62
C HIS A 252 15.30 2.29 0.57
N ASP A 253 14.53 2.27 -0.51
CA ASP A 253 13.45 1.33 -0.81
C ASP A 253 13.59 0.86 -2.27
N VAL A 254 13.68 -0.45 -2.50
CA VAL A 254 13.80 -1.02 -3.86
C VAL A 254 12.62 -0.69 -4.77
N LEU A 255 11.49 -0.24 -4.24
CA LEU A 255 10.32 0.16 -5.01
C LEU A 255 10.39 1.62 -5.52
N ASN A 256 11.29 2.43 -4.96
CA ASN A 256 11.44 3.85 -5.31
C ASN A 256 11.80 4.10 -6.79
N PRO A 257 12.70 3.34 -7.43
CA PRO A 257 13.06 3.59 -8.83
C PRO A 257 11.86 3.52 -9.77
N ASP A 258 11.03 2.47 -9.70
CA ASP A 258 9.81 2.36 -10.50
C ASP A 258 8.80 3.47 -10.16
N ALA A 259 8.70 3.87 -8.89
CA ALA A 259 7.83 4.98 -8.47
C ALA A 259 8.27 6.33 -9.07
N ARG A 260 9.58 6.57 -9.20
CA ARG A 260 10.12 7.78 -9.83
C ARG A 260 9.80 7.84 -11.31
N ASP A 261 9.95 6.72 -12.02
CA ASP A 261 9.61 6.66 -13.44
C ASP A 261 8.11 6.82 -13.68
N PHE A 262 7.27 6.23 -12.83
CA PHE A 262 5.83 6.49 -12.82
C PHE A 262 5.52 7.98 -12.64
N HIS A 263 6.16 8.64 -11.66
CA HIS A 263 5.94 10.05 -11.40
C HIS A 263 6.32 10.96 -12.58
N LYS A 264 7.48 10.71 -13.22
CA LYS A 264 7.88 11.45 -14.44
C LYS A 264 6.85 11.28 -15.54
N ARG A 265 6.36 10.06 -15.75
CA ARG A 265 5.32 9.75 -16.74
C ARG A 265 4.00 10.44 -16.41
N ALA A 266 3.58 10.40 -15.15
CA ALA A 266 2.36 11.06 -14.69
C ALA A 266 2.36 12.56 -14.94
N ILE A 267 3.48 13.25 -14.67
CA ILE A 267 3.64 14.67 -15.01
C ILE A 267 3.55 14.88 -16.53
N ALA A 268 4.26 14.06 -17.31
CA ALA A 268 4.29 14.21 -18.77
C ALA A 268 2.92 14.00 -19.43
N GLU A 269 2.07 13.14 -18.84
CA GLU A 269 0.70 12.86 -19.29
C GLU A 269 -0.35 13.79 -18.64
N GLY A 270 0.08 14.73 -17.78
CA GLY A 270 -0.81 15.74 -17.19
C GLY A 270 -1.73 15.23 -16.06
N LEU A 271 -1.37 14.13 -15.40
CA LEU A 271 -2.10 13.64 -14.23
C LEU A 271 -1.83 14.56 -13.02
N ASP A 272 -2.87 14.89 -12.25
CA ASP A 272 -2.69 15.56 -10.95
C ASP A 272 -2.03 14.58 -9.97
N ILE A 273 -0.76 14.83 -9.69
CA ILE A 273 0.07 13.96 -8.85
C ILE A 273 0.83 14.74 -7.78
N GLY A 274 0.57 14.41 -6.52
CA GLY A 274 1.41 14.80 -5.39
C GLY A 274 2.61 13.85 -5.25
N TRP A 275 3.78 14.41 -4.92
CA TRP A 275 5.01 13.64 -4.79
C TRP A 275 5.81 14.01 -3.53
N TYR A 276 6.02 13.02 -2.66
CA TYR A 276 6.72 13.16 -1.40
C TYR A 276 7.83 12.12 -1.28
N GLU A 277 9.02 12.46 -1.77
CA GLU A 277 10.22 11.62 -1.65
C GLU A 277 11.07 12.00 -0.44
N THR A 278 11.34 11.04 0.45
CA THR A 278 12.16 11.24 1.64
C THR A 278 13.54 10.59 1.50
N GLN A 279 14.58 11.42 1.49
CA GLN A 279 15.97 10.95 1.40
C GLN A 279 16.34 10.05 2.58
N GLY A 280 16.82 8.85 2.28
CA GLY A 280 17.28 7.87 3.26
C GLY A 280 16.18 7.14 4.01
N ALA A 281 14.90 7.40 3.70
CA ALA A 281 13.79 6.66 4.28
C ALA A 281 13.71 5.25 3.68
N MET A 282 13.38 4.29 4.54
CA MET A 282 13.21 2.88 4.19
C MET A 282 11.77 2.61 3.77
N HIS A 283 11.52 1.42 3.24
CA HIS A 283 10.17 0.96 2.93
C HIS A 283 9.19 1.16 4.11
N VAL A 284 8.08 1.85 3.84
CA VAL A 284 6.96 2.15 4.77
C VAL A 284 7.40 2.79 6.09
N TRP A 285 8.39 3.69 6.03
CA TRP A 285 8.93 4.36 7.23
C TRP A 285 7.89 5.13 8.06
N MET A 286 6.79 5.57 7.44
CA MET A 286 5.71 6.32 8.10
C MET A 286 4.99 5.54 9.19
N PHE A 287 5.12 4.20 9.22
CA PHE A 287 4.56 3.36 10.29
C PHE A 287 5.57 3.07 11.41
N LEU A 288 6.80 3.57 11.28
CA LEU A 288 7.83 3.43 12.30
C LEU A 288 7.84 4.65 13.23
N PRO A 289 8.29 4.52 14.48
CA PRO A 289 8.49 5.68 15.35
C PRO A 289 9.59 6.61 14.81
N GLY A 290 9.40 7.93 14.92
CA GLY A 290 10.44 8.92 14.67
C GLY A 290 9.96 10.19 13.98
N ARG A 291 10.85 11.19 13.90
CA ARG A 291 10.52 12.51 13.31
C ARG A 291 10.10 12.42 11.84
N ARG A 292 10.81 11.64 11.02
CA ARG A 292 10.48 11.44 9.60
C ARG A 292 9.11 10.81 9.38
N ALA A 293 8.69 9.93 10.28
CA ALA A 293 7.37 9.34 10.22
C ALA A 293 6.29 10.35 10.61
N ALA A 294 6.52 11.14 11.66
CA ALA A 294 5.62 12.22 12.06
C ALA A 294 5.47 13.30 10.96
N GLU A 295 6.57 13.66 10.29
CA GLU A 295 6.56 14.56 9.13
C GLU A 295 5.73 13.99 7.98
N ALA A 296 5.92 12.71 7.63
CA ALA A 296 5.12 12.04 6.60
C ALA A 296 3.63 12.00 6.97
N LEU A 297 3.27 11.68 8.21
CA LEU A 297 1.88 11.70 8.68
C LEU A 297 1.25 13.10 8.63
N ALA A 298 2.03 14.15 8.93
CA ALA A 298 1.59 15.53 8.80
C ALA A 298 1.33 15.91 7.33
N GLN A 299 2.20 15.49 6.42
CA GLN A 299 2.02 15.67 4.98
C GLN A 299 0.79 14.92 4.46
N ILE A 300 0.57 13.66 4.89
CA ILE A 300 -0.64 12.90 4.53
C ILE A 300 -1.91 13.62 5.03
N ARG A 301 -1.88 14.20 6.24
CA ARG A 301 -2.99 15.03 6.74
C ARG A 301 -3.24 16.26 5.87
N GLN A 302 -2.18 16.95 5.44
CA GLN A 302 -2.31 18.12 4.57
C GLN A 302 -2.90 17.74 3.22
N VAL A 303 -2.51 16.60 2.65
CA VAL A 303 -3.03 16.14 1.35
C VAL A 303 -4.53 15.86 1.39
N LEU A 304 -5.01 15.19 2.45
CA LEU A 304 -6.40 14.73 2.51
C LEU A 304 -7.38 15.67 3.21
N ASN A 305 -6.90 16.64 4.00
CA ASN A 305 -7.74 17.54 4.79
C ASN A 305 -7.43 19.03 4.58
N GLY A 306 -6.44 19.37 3.76
CA GLY A 306 -5.95 20.73 3.53
C GLY A 306 -6.32 21.30 2.19
#